data_AF-A0A5N4E6H9-F1
#
_entry.id   AF-A0A5N4E6H9-F1
#
_cell.length_a   1.000
_cell.length_b   1.000
_cell.length_c   1.000
_cell.angle_alpha   90.00
_cell.angle_beta   90.00
_cell.angle_gamma   90.00
#
_symmetry.space_group_name_H-M   'P 1'
#
loop_
_entity.id
_entity.type
_entity.pdbx_description
1 polymer ?
#
loop_
_entity_poly.entity_id
_entity_poly.type
_entity_poly.pdbx_seq_one_letter_code
_entity_poly.pdbx_strand_id
1 'polypeptide(L)'
;MASLELQQATSDYHWLAQQQVENVLGKITESKNKLAYEKGKLQIKVKQLEEQLHSFTETSSQNDHLRKLNKALEGKYAQEIGDSRISLRTLLNAIKTMEGKLEGKIDILASRPLLSDESSNFLKRDSVKSILEKNEEELSRAVKGRDAALKESQKLKGDLEALEDRENKKAWHQSFLQSVGNFQRQLAEAKEDNCKVTIMLENVLASHSKMQGALEKVQIELGRRDSEIAGLKKERALNQQRVQKLEAEMEPLQKALDVAREDNRKLAMSLEQALQTNNHLQTKLDHVQEKLESKELERQNLETFRERMNEESKMEAELHAERIDALRKQFQTERETAKKAAQREMTELKKALDEANFRSVEVSRTNRELRQKLTELEKMLNSSKEKIKTQKAQIKLHLSAKTNNAQNIERMKVQIETELRQMEIIKDQYQKKNYEQSLSIQKFVSEMTNLQKEMQLLAKSQYDTSARNKQQELCLEAERKVRQELENRCQELEETVRHLKKCKEATENKLKEASVESEQITANLEEAHRWFKCRFDGLQLELTKNRLQRLPREDRWREEQDQDKRHDGMSSQSALHRWENKQNLRLVPKKCPSELERK
;
A
#
# COMPACT_ATOMS: atom_id res chain seq x y z
N MET A 1 24.66 6.02 20.71
CA MET A 1 23.83 6.67 19.68
C MET A 1 24.46 6.53 18.31
N ALA A 2 25.67 7.03 18.05
CA ALA A 2 26.40 6.91 16.77
C ALA A 2 26.25 5.58 15.97
N SER A 3 26.29 4.41 16.62
CA SER A 3 26.12 3.13 15.90
C SER A 3 24.72 2.91 15.30
N LEU A 4 23.67 3.51 15.86
CA LEU A 4 22.31 3.47 15.31
C LEU A 4 22.16 4.46 14.15
N GLU A 5 22.75 5.65 14.26
CA GLU A 5 22.75 6.65 13.18
C GLU A 5 23.51 6.15 11.95
N LEU A 6 24.65 5.46 12.16
CA LEU A 6 25.38 4.80 11.08
C LEU A 6 24.56 3.68 10.43
N GLN A 7 23.87 2.86 11.23
CA GLN A 7 23.02 1.77 10.74
C GLN A 7 21.81 2.28 9.95
N GLN A 8 21.19 3.37 10.40
CA GLN A 8 20.11 4.08 9.70
C GLN A 8 20.63 4.65 8.36
N ALA A 9 21.73 5.41 8.38
CA ALA A 9 22.32 5.99 7.18
C ALA A 9 22.74 4.94 6.14
N THR A 10 23.25 3.77 6.57
CA THR A 10 23.54 2.65 5.65
C THR A 10 22.28 1.98 5.11
N SER A 11 21.20 1.90 5.90
CA SER A 11 19.90 1.39 5.43
C SER A 11 19.29 2.34 4.40
N ASP A 12 19.35 3.65 4.63
CA ASP A 12 18.83 4.66 3.71
C ASP A 12 19.64 4.70 2.41
N TYR A 13 20.98 4.56 2.48
CA TYR A 13 21.83 4.38 1.29
C TYR A 13 21.51 3.09 0.52
N HIS A 14 21.28 1.98 1.23
CA HIS A 14 20.90 0.70 0.59
C HIS A 14 19.54 0.83 -0.10
N TRP A 15 18.55 1.45 0.54
CA TRP A 15 17.24 1.72 -0.07
C TRP A 15 17.37 2.59 -1.33
N LEU A 16 18.13 3.69 -1.25
CA LEU A 16 18.32 4.60 -2.38
C LEU A 16 19.01 3.89 -3.56
N ALA A 17 20.07 3.12 -3.29
CA ALA A 17 20.79 2.36 -4.30
C ALA A 17 19.90 1.25 -4.91
N GLN A 18 19.11 0.55 -4.09
CA GLN A 18 18.18 -0.48 -4.54
C GLN A 18 17.09 0.10 -5.44
N GLN A 19 16.48 1.23 -5.06
CA GLN A 19 15.47 1.92 -5.86
C GLN A 19 16.06 2.52 -7.16
N GLN A 20 17.34 2.91 -7.15
CA GLN A 20 18.06 3.37 -8.34
C GLN A 20 18.38 2.20 -9.30
N VAL A 21 18.78 1.04 -8.78
CA VAL A 21 18.94 -0.21 -9.55
C VAL A 21 17.61 -0.67 -10.15
N GLU A 22 16.52 -0.63 -9.37
CA GLU A 22 15.19 -1.04 -9.82
C GLU A 22 14.66 -0.13 -10.96
N ASN A 23 14.90 1.18 -10.88
CA ASN A 23 14.60 2.15 -11.93
C ASN A 23 15.42 1.88 -13.21
N VAL A 24 16.70 1.51 -13.08
CA VAL A 24 17.56 1.10 -14.21
C VAL A 24 17.10 -0.22 -14.82
N LEU A 25 16.75 -1.23 -14.00
CA LEU A 25 16.20 -2.51 -14.46
C LEU A 25 14.86 -2.34 -15.18
N GLY A 26 13.99 -1.43 -14.71
CA GLY A 26 12.76 -1.06 -15.41
C GLY A 26 13.04 -0.53 -16.81
N LYS A 27 13.93 0.46 -16.93
CA LYS A 27 14.34 1.04 -18.23
C LYS A 27 15.01 0.02 -19.16
N ILE A 28 15.84 -0.87 -18.64
CA ILE A 28 16.46 -1.96 -19.41
C ILE A 28 15.39 -2.94 -19.90
N THR A 29 14.41 -3.28 -19.07
CA THR A 29 13.32 -4.20 -19.42
C THR A 29 12.38 -3.59 -20.47
N GLU A 30 12.02 -2.32 -20.32
CA GLU A 30 11.20 -1.57 -21.28
C GLU A 30 11.91 -1.41 -22.63
N SER A 31 13.22 -1.09 -22.62
CA SER A 31 14.07 -1.06 -23.81
C SER A 31 14.16 -2.44 -24.49
N LYS A 32 14.36 -3.51 -23.71
CA LYS A 32 14.39 -4.90 -24.19
C LYS A 32 13.07 -5.31 -24.83
N ASN A 33 11.93 -4.93 -24.24
CA ASN A 33 10.60 -5.21 -24.79
C ASN A 33 10.38 -4.45 -26.10
N LYS A 34 10.80 -3.18 -26.18
CA LYS A 34 10.73 -2.36 -27.40
C LYS A 34 11.61 -2.92 -28.53
N LEU A 35 12.81 -3.39 -28.20
CA LEU A 35 13.71 -4.09 -29.14
C LEU A 35 13.14 -5.45 -29.58
N ALA A 36 12.48 -6.20 -28.70
CA ALA A 36 11.80 -7.45 -29.06
C ALA A 36 10.62 -7.21 -30.03
N TYR A 37 9.86 -6.14 -29.82
CA TYR A 37 8.76 -5.74 -30.70
C TYR A 37 9.26 -5.34 -32.09
N GLU A 38 10.26 -4.43 -32.17
CA GLU A 38 10.83 -4.03 -33.47
C GLU A 38 11.57 -5.20 -34.15
N LYS A 39 12.21 -6.12 -33.40
CA LYS A 39 12.74 -7.37 -33.96
C LYS A 39 11.63 -8.22 -34.59
N GLY A 40 10.50 -8.43 -33.90
CA GLY A 40 9.37 -9.21 -34.44
C GLY A 40 8.79 -8.58 -35.72
N LYS A 41 8.61 -7.25 -35.72
CA LYS A 41 8.16 -6.46 -36.86
C LYS A 41 9.13 -6.52 -38.05
N LEU A 42 10.44 -6.44 -37.81
CA LEU A 42 11.48 -6.65 -38.84
C LEU A 42 11.49 -8.09 -39.35
N GLN A 43 11.29 -9.08 -38.48
CA GLN A 43 11.28 -10.50 -38.85
C GLN A 43 10.06 -10.87 -39.71
N ILE A 44 8.89 -10.27 -39.44
CA ILE A 44 7.72 -10.32 -40.35
C ILE A 44 8.05 -9.66 -41.70
N LYS A 45 8.75 -8.51 -41.67
CA LYS A 45 9.11 -7.79 -42.90
C LYS A 45 10.13 -8.55 -43.77
N VAL A 46 11.09 -9.24 -43.15
CA VAL A 46 12.01 -10.16 -43.82
C VAL A 46 11.22 -11.30 -44.47
N LYS A 47 10.32 -11.97 -43.73
CA LYS A 47 9.52 -13.07 -44.29
C LYS A 47 8.66 -12.63 -45.49
N GLN A 48 8.04 -11.44 -45.44
CA GLN A 48 7.33 -10.87 -46.60
C GLN A 48 8.25 -10.64 -47.80
N LEU A 49 9.50 -10.20 -47.58
CA LEU A 49 10.47 -9.98 -48.66
C LEU A 49 11.01 -11.32 -49.22
N GLU A 50 11.16 -12.35 -48.39
CA GLU A 50 11.49 -13.71 -48.81
C GLU A 50 10.36 -14.33 -49.67
N GLU A 51 9.10 -14.18 -49.24
CA GLU A 51 7.91 -14.59 -50.00
C GLU A 51 7.79 -13.86 -51.34
N GLN A 52 8.06 -12.55 -51.37
CA GLN A 52 8.12 -11.76 -52.61
C GLN A 52 9.29 -12.17 -53.52
N LEU A 53 10.46 -12.47 -52.95
CA LEU A 53 11.61 -12.95 -53.72
C LEU A 53 11.34 -14.33 -54.34
N HIS A 54 10.63 -15.20 -53.61
CA HIS A 54 10.27 -16.52 -54.10
C HIS A 54 9.30 -16.43 -55.28
N SER A 55 8.21 -15.67 -55.16
CA SER A 55 7.25 -15.49 -56.26
C SER A 55 7.83 -14.75 -57.47
N PHE A 56 8.80 -13.85 -57.26
CA PHE A 56 9.58 -13.25 -58.35
C PHE A 56 10.52 -14.26 -59.03
N THR A 57 11.15 -15.16 -58.26
CA THR A 57 12.00 -16.23 -58.81
C THR A 57 11.16 -17.23 -59.62
N GLU A 58 9.98 -17.59 -59.13
CA GLU A 58 9.04 -18.47 -59.81
C GLU A 58 8.52 -17.85 -61.11
N THR A 59 8.03 -16.59 -61.09
CA THR A 59 7.60 -15.88 -62.32
C THR A 59 8.75 -15.61 -63.29
N SER A 60 9.99 -15.46 -62.82
CA SER A 60 11.19 -15.42 -63.67
C SER A 60 11.42 -16.78 -64.37
N SER A 61 11.28 -17.90 -63.65
CA SER A 61 11.39 -19.25 -64.23
C SER A 61 10.29 -19.53 -65.26
N GLN A 62 9.06 -19.07 -65.02
CA GLN A 62 7.95 -19.16 -65.96
C GLN A 62 8.20 -18.32 -67.22
N ASN A 63 8.74 -17.11 -67.06
CA ASN A 63 9.17 -16.27 -68.20
C ASN A 63 10.26 -16.95 -69.03
N ASP A 64 11.26 -17.60 -68.41
CA ASP A 64 12.27 -18.35 -69.15
C ASP A 64 11.72 -19.61 -69.82
N HIS A 65 10.68 -20.23 -69.27
CA HIS A 65 9.96 -21.33 -69.93
C HIS A 65 9.19 -20.83 -71.17
N LEU A 66 8.43 -19.73 -71.04
CA LEU A 66 7.74 -19.08 -72.16
C LEU A 66 8.72 -18.57 -73.24
N ARG A 67 9.87 -18.02 -72.83
CA ARG A 67 10.95 -17.57 -73.73
C ARG A 67 11.58 -18.74 -74.51
N LYS A 68 11.74 -19.91 -73.88
CA LYS A 68 12.15 -21.15 -74.55
C LYS A 68 11.07 -21.68 -75.50
N LEU A 69 9.81 -21.62 -75.10
CA LEU A 69 8.67 -22.05 -75.93
C LEU A 69 8.53 -21.19 -77.19
N ASN A 70 8.57 -19.86 -77.05
CA ASN A 70 8.56 -18.93 -78.19
C ASN A 70 9.74 -19.20 -79.13
N LYS A 71 10.96 -19.37 -78.60
CA LYS A 71 12.14 -19.68 -79.44
C LYS A 71 12.01 -21.02 -80.20
N ALA A 72 11.30 -22.00 -79.62
CA ALA A 72 10.99 -23.26 -80.30
C ALA A 72 9.88 -23.10 -81.37
N LEU A 73 8.89 -22.24 -81.13
CA LEU A 73 7.84 -21.90 -82.11
C LEU A 73 8.40 -21.07 -83.28
N GLU A 74 9.26 -20.09 -83.00
CA GLU A 74 10.02 -19.33 -84.01
C GLU A 74 10.87 -20.25 -84.88
N GLY A 75 11.56 -21.23 -84.26
CA GLY A 75 12.31 -22.26 -84.97
C GLY A 75 11.43 -23.12 -85.88
N LYS A 76 10.25 -23.55 -85.41
CA LYS A 76 9.27 -24.28 -86.22
C LYS A 76 8.74 -23.45 -87.39
N TYR A 77 8.35 -22.20 -87.16
CA TYR A 77 7.90 -21.29 -88.22
C TYR A 77 8.99 -21.04 -89.27
N ALA A 78 10.24 -20.83 -88.84
CA ALA A 78 11.38 -20.67 -89.75
C ALA A 78 11.61 -21.92 -90.60
N GLN A 79 11.45 -23.12 -90.01
CA GLN A 79 11.57 -24.39 -90.72
C GLN A 79 10.40 -24.63 -91.68
N GLU A 80 9.15 -24.42 -91.27
CA GLU A 80 7.95 -24.56 -92.12
C GLU A 80 7.97 -23.60 -93.31
N ILE A 81 8.48 -22.37 -93.11
CA ILE A 81 8.76 -21.41 -94.19
C ILE A 81 9.90 -21.90 -95.10
N GLY A 82 10.91 -22.58 -94.55
CA GLY A 82 11.99 -23.21 -95.32
C GLY A 82 11.48 -24.36 -96.20
N ASP A 83 10.76 -25.31 -95.61
CA ASP A 83 10.19 -26.47 -96.29
C ASP A 83 9.17 -26.04 -97.35
N SER A 84 8.34 -25.03 -97.06
CA SER A 84 7.44 -24.40 -98.05
C SER A 84 8.20 -23.79 -99.23
N ARG A 85 9.34 -23.11 -98.99
CA ARG A 85 10.20 -22.59 -100.08
C ARG A 85 10.84 -23.72 -100.89
N ILE A 86 11.23 -24.83 -100.25
CA ILE A 86 11.78 -26.01 -100.93
C ILE A 86 10.71 -26.65 -101.81
N SER A 87 9.48 -26.83 -101.31
CA SER A 87 8.35 -27.35 -102.08
C SER A 87 7.98 -26.44 -103.27
N LEU A 88 7.91 -25.12 -103.07
CA LEU A 88 7.67 -24.16 -104.16
C LEU A 88 8.79 -24.17 -105.20
N ARG A 89 10.07 -24.32 -104.78
CA ARG A 89 11.21 -24.42 -105.70
C ARG A 89 11.18 -25.72 -106.51
N THR A 90 10.74 -26.82 -105.90
CA THR A 90 10.51 -28.10 -106.59
C THR A 90 9.39 -27.99 -107.62
N LEU A 91 8.26 -27.36 -107.28
CA LEU A 91 7.16 -27.10 -108.21
C LEU A 91 7.58 -26.18 -109.37
N LEU A 92 8.34 -25.11 -109.10
CA LEU A 92 8.85 -24.20 -110.12
C LEU A 92 9.81 -24.90 -111.11
N ASN A 93 10.64 -25.81 -110.61
CA ASN A 93 11.50 -26.64 -111.47
C ASN A 93 10.68 -27.65 -112.29
N ALA A 94 9.60 -28.21 -111.73
CA ALA A 94 8.70 -29.09 -112.45
C ALA A 94 7.97 -28.36 -113.60
N ILE A 95 7.53 -27.12 -113.38
CA ILE A 95 6.93 -26.25 -114.41
C ILE A 95 7.92 -26.01 -115.56
N LYS A 96 9.16 -25.58 -115.26
CA LYS A 96 10.22 -25.45 -116.28
C LYS A 96 10.50 -26.74 -117.06
N THR A 97 10.35 -27.89 -116.41
CA THR A 97 10.52 -29.21 -117.03
C THR A 97 9.32 -29.61 -117.92
N MET A 98 8.18 -28.93 -117.80
CA MET A 98 7.03 -29.08 -118.69
C MET A 98 7.05 -28.08 -119.85
N GLU A 99 7.50 -26.84 -119.63
CA GLU A 99 7.68 -25.83 -120.69
C GLU A 99 8.57 -26.38 -121.83
N GLY A 100 9.77 -26.88 -121.48
CA GLY A 100 10.68 -27.54 -122.43
C GLY A 100 10.19 -28.88 -123.01
N LYS A 101 9.00 -29.38 -122.63
CA LYS A 101 8.33 -30.55 -123.24
C LYS A 101 7.14 -30.19 -124.12
N LEU A 102 6.70 -28.93 -124.11
CA LEU A 102 5.64 -28.41 -124.98
C LEU A 102 6.24 -27.77 -126.24
N GLU A 103 7.37 -27.08 -126.09
CA GLU A 103 8.06 -26.39 -127.20
C GLU A 103 8.50 -27.38 -128.31
N GLY A 104 8.91 -28.60 -127.94
CA GLY A 104 9.28 -29.68 -128.87
C GLY A 104 8.12 -30.46 -129.51
N LYS A 105 6.88 -29.94 -129.53
CA LYS A 105 5.69 -30.66 -130.05
C LYS A 105 4.93 -29.98 -131.19
N ILE A 106 5.39 -28.83 -131.68
CA ILE A 106 4.66 -28.05 -132.70
C ILE A 106 5.07 -28.41 -134.16
N ASP A 107 6.21 -29.07 -134.36
CA ASP A 107 6.85 -29.23 -135.69
C ASP A 107 6.39 -30.43 -136.55
N ILE A 108 5.31 -31.16 -136.18
CA ILE A 108 4.89 -32.37 -136.94
C ILE A 108 3.37 -32.42 -137.16
N LEU A 109 2.99 -32.76 -138.41
CA LEU A 109 1.65 -33.08 -138.93
C LEU A 109 0.76 -31.91 -139.43
N ALA A 110 1.14 -31.34 -140.58
CA ALA A 110 0.22 -30.66 -141.49
C ALA A 110 0.34 -31.22 -142.92
N SER A 111 -0.50 -32.19 -143.32
CA SER A 111 -0.66 -32.62 -144.73
C SER A 111 -1.85 -33.55 -145.05
N ARG A 112 -2.76 -33.03 -145.90
CA ARG A 112 -3.40 -33.74 -147.05
C ARG A 112 -4.52 -34.81 -146.77
N PRO A 113 -5.29 -35.30 -147.79
CA PRO A 113 -6.59 -34.70 -148.14
C PRO A 113 -7.78 -35.70 -148.27
N LEU A 114 -8.95 -35.19 -148.70
CA LEU A 114 -10.12 -35.94 -149.17
C LEU A 114 -10.39 -35.70 -150.68
N LEU A 115 -11.20 -36.57 -151.31
CA LEU A 115 -11.68 -36.46 -152.70
C LEU A 115 -13.11 -37.01 -152.87
N SER A 116 -13.84 -36.44 -153.83
CA SER A 116 -15.14 -36.87 -154.39
C SER A 116 -15.27 -36.22 -155.80
N ASP A 117 -16.14 -36.62 -156.74
CA ASP A 117 -17.16 -37.69 -156.76
C ASP A 117 -17.49 -38.17 -158.20
N GLU A 118 -18.35 -39.20 -158.30
CA GLU A 118 -19.29 -39.57 -159.37
C GLU A 118 -18.86 -39.90 -160.84
N SER A 119 -19.43 -41.03 -161.33
CA SER A 119 -20.09 -41.32 -162.63
C SER A 119 -19.65 -40.68 -163.96
N SER A 120 -19.86 -41.28 -165.14
CA SER A 120 -20.22 -42.63 -165.65
C SER A 120 -20.59 -42.44 -167.14
N ASN A 121 -20.27 -43.36 -168.08
CA ASN A 121 -21.19 -43.84 -169.16
C ASN A 121 -20.57 -44.70 -170.30
N PHE A 122 -21.43 -45.60 -170.81
CA PHE A 122 -21.56 -46.16 -172.16
C PHE A 122 -20.58 -47.17 -172.80
N LEU A 123 -21.19 -48.09 -173.56
CA LEU A 123 -20.55 -49.12 -174.40
C LEU A 123 -20.40 -48.69 -175.86
N LYS A 124 -19.48 -49.36 -176.58
CA LYS A 124 -19.68 -49.81 -177.97
C LYS A 124 -19.19 -51.25 -178.14
N ARG A 125 -19.71 -51.95 -179.16
CA ARG A 125 -19.39 -53.35 -179.49
C ARG A 125 -19.22 -53.51 -181.01
N ASP A 126 -18.69 -54.68 -181.37
CA ASP A 126 -18.74 -55.36 -182.67
C ASP A 126 -17.88 -54.83 -183.83
N SER A 127 -17.07 -55.73 -184.39
CA SER A 127 -17.24 -56.21 -185.77
C SER A 127 -16.39 -57.47 -186.08
N VAL A 128 -16.71 -58.13 -187.20
CA VAL A 128 -15.90 -59.07 -188.03
C VAL A 128 -15.98 -60.60 -187.78
N LYS A 129 -16.37 -61.31 -188.86
CA LYS A 129 -16.21 -62.76 -189.19
C LYS A 129 -17.02 -63.80 -188.38
N SER A 130 -17.38 -64.99 -188.91
CA SER A 130 -17.10 -65.66 -190.22
C SER A 130 -18.28 -66.60 -190.58
N ILE A 131 -18.83 -66.63 -191.82
CA ILE A 131 -18.43 -67.38 -193.05
C ILE A 131 -19.02 -68.82 -193.15
N LEU A 132 -19.40 -69.22 -194.39
CA LEU A 132 -19.94 -70.53 -194.87
C LEU A 132 -21.38 -70.87 -194.47
N GLU A 133 -22.41 -70.92 -195.33
CA GLU A 133 -22.56 -70.91 -196.81
C GLU A 133 -22.38 -72.25 -197.58
N LYS A 134 -23.51 -72.82 -198.08
CA LYS A 134 -23.67 -73.66 -199.30
C LYS A 134 -22.99 -75.06 -199.32
N ASN A 135 -23.30 -76.04 -200.20
CA ASN A 135 -24.37 -76.19 -201.22
C ASN A 135 -24.70 -77.69 -201.49
N GLU A 136 -25.63 -77.98 -202.44
CA GLU A 136 -25.47 -78.83 -203.68
C GLU A 136 -24.45 -80.01 -203.61
N GLU A 137 -24.65 -81.21 -204.20
CA GLU A 137 -25.20 -81.53 -205.53
C GLU A 137 -25.30 -83.08 -205.71
N GLU A 138 -26.36 -83.67 -206.32
CA GLU A 138 -26.33 -85.10 -206.74
C GLU A 138 -27.09 -85.43 -208.06
N LEU A 139 -26.33 -85.47 -209.16
CA LEU A 139 -26.07 -86.68 -209.96
C LEU A 139 -27.24 -87.62 -210.37
N SER A 140 -27.69 -87.55 -211.64
CA SER A 140 -28.27 -88.69 -212.41
C SER A 140 -28.48 -88.41 -213.91
N ARG A 141 -28.35 -89.36 -214.85
CA ARG A 141 -27.50 -90.57 -214.85
C ARG A 141 -27.32 -91.16 -216.27
N ALA A 142 -26.09 -91.56 -216.57
CA ALA A 142 -25.60 -92.68 -217.37
C ALA A 142 -26.48 -93.47 -218.39
N VAL A 143 -25.88 -93.68 -219.58
CA VAL A 143 -25.75 -94.95 -220.35
C VAL A 143 -26.85 -95.39 -221.34
N LYS A 144 -26.37 -95.98 -222.46
CA LYS A 144 -27.10 -96.57 -223.59
C LYS A 144 -26.96 -98.10 -223.63
N GLY A 145 -27.99 -98.79 -224.14
CA GLY A 145 -27.84 -99.69 -225.31
C GLY A 145 -27.67 -101.21 -225.13
N ARG A 146 -27.69 -101.88 -226.30
CA ARG A 146 -27.67 -103.34 -226.59
C ARG A 146 -28.98 -104.09 -226.35
N ASP A 147 -29.33 -105.16 -227.08
CA ASP A 147 -29.01 -105.65 -228.46
C ASP A 147 -30.18 -106.61 -228.83
N ALA A 148 -30.71 -106.75 -230.05
CA ALA A 148 -30.12 -106.95 -231.38
C ALA A 148 -29.68 -108.40 -231.71
N ALA A 149 -30.63 -109.34 -231.81
CA ALA A 149 -30.74 -110.31 -232.94
C ALA A 149 -31.89 -111.33 -232.79
N LEU A 150 -32.86 -111.34 -233.72
CA LEU A 150 -33.21 -112.48 -234.60
C LEU A 150 -34.57 -112.30 -235.30
N LYS A 151 -34.56 -112.22 -236.64
CA LYS A 151 -35.74 -112.46 -237.49
C LYS A 151 -35.32 -113.00 -238.86
N GLU A 152 -34.62 -114.13 -238.83
CA GLU A 152 -34.21 -114.93 -239.99
C GLU A 152 -34.12 -116.40 -239.54
N SER A 153 -35.21 -117.00 -239.07
CA SER A 153 -36.14 -117.75 -239.93
C SER A 153 -36.35 -117.24 -241.36
N GLN A 154 -35.85 -118.02 -242.32
CA GLN A 154 -36.72 -118.65 -243.33
C GLN A 154 -36.19 -120.05 -243.70
N LYS A 155 -37.06 -120.86 -244.33
CA LYS A 155 -36.74 -122.16 -244.98
C LYS A 155 -36.40 -123.29 -243.98
N LEU A 156 -37.32 -124.18 -243.58
CA LEU A 156 -38.46 -124.80 -244.27
C LEU A 156 -39.73 -124.76 -243.37
N LYS A 157 -41.00 -124.86 -243.82
CA LYS A 157 -41.66 -125.42 -245.02
C LYS A 157 -41.83 -126.97 -245.00
N GLY A 158 -42.93 -127.41 -244.39
CA GLY A 158 -43.23 -128.83 -244.14
C GLY A 158 -42.66 -129.27 -242.80
N ASP A 159 -43.36 -130.02 -241.94
CA ASP A 159 -44.69 -130.64 -242.09
C ASP A 159 -45.57 -130.24 -240.89
N LEU A 160 -46.81 -129.77 -241.09
CA LEU A 160 -48.00 -130.54 -241.46
C LEU A 160 -48.38 -131.52 -240.31
N GLU A 161 -48.98 -131.05 -239.20
CA GLU A 161 -50.41 -130.64 -239.05
C GLU A 161 -51.28 -131.76 -238.43
N ALA A 162 -50.87 -132.32 -237.27
CA ALA A 162 -51.61 -133.43 -236.64
C ALA A 162 -51.58 -133.60 -235.10
N LEU A 163 -50.64 -133.02 -234.34
CA LEU A 163 -50.32 -133.52 -232.98
C LEU A 163 -50.43 -132.58 -231.77
N GLU A 164 -50.19 -131.28 -231.89
CA GLU A 164 -49.83 -130.46 -230.69
C GLU A 164 -51.01 -129.80 -229.94
N ASP A 165 -52.25 -129.92 -230.45
CA ASP A 165 -53.45 -129.27 -229.87
C ASP A 165 -54.04 -130.01 -228.64
N ARG A 166 -53.18 -130.51 -227.75
CA ARG A 166 -53.60 -131.29 -226.56
C ARG A 166 -53.00 -130.93 -225.20
N GLU A 167 -51.88 -130.19 -225.11
CA GLU A 167 -51.25 -129.89 -223.80
C GLU A 167 -51.23 -128.41 -223.38
N ASN A 168 -51.09 -127.46 -224.31
CA ASN A 168 -50.77 -126.06 -223.98
C ASN A 168 -51.83 -125.28 -223.15
N LYS A 169 -53.04 -125.81 -222.94
CA LYS A 169 -54.10 -125.15 -222.15
C LYS A 169 -53.97 -125.29 -220.62
N LYS A 170 -53.08 -126.15 -220.10
CA LYS A 170 -52.88 -126.30 -218.63
C LYS A 170 -51.78 -125.38 -218.06
N ALA A 171 -50.65 -125.25 -218.73
CA ALA A 171 -49.47 -124.54 -218.20
C ALA A 171 -49.73 -123.05 -217.90
N TRP A 172 -50.51 -122.37 -218.74
CA TRP A 172 -50.74 -120.92 -218.65
C TRP A 172 -51.40 -120.48 -217.33
N HIS A 173 -52.34 -121.27 -216.81
CA HIS A 173 -53.04 -120.95 -215.55
C HIS A 173 -52.14 -121.00 -214.31
N GLN A 174 -51.12 -121.86 -214.30
CA GLN A 174 -50.30 -122.10 -213.10
C GLN A 174 -49.28 -120.98 -212.86
N SER A 175 -48.74 -120.37 -213.93
CA SER A 175 -47.82 -119.23 -213.84
C SER A 175 -48.51 -117.96 -213.32
N PHE A 176 -49.73 -117.67 -213.79
CA PHE A 176 -50.47 -116.46 -213.41
C PHE A 176 -50.73 -116.37 -211.90
N LEU A 177 -51.16 -117.49 -211.28
CA LEU A 177 -51.42 -117.56 -209.83
C LEU A 177 -50.17 -117.31 -208.98
N GLN A 178 -49.00 -117.77 -209.42
CA GLN A 178 -47.74 -117.62 -208.66
C GLN A 178 -47.25 -116.16 -208.62
N SER A 179 -47.54 -115.36 -209.66
CA SER A 179 -47.21 -113.93 -209.69
C SER A 179 -48.04 -113.12 -208.68
N VAL A 180 -49.36 -113.34 -208.63
CA VAL A 180 -50.28 -112.62 -207.73
C VAL A 180 -49.91 -112.84 -206.26
N GLY A 181 -49.52 -114.06 -205.88
CA GLY A 181 -49.10 -114.40 -204.52
C GLY A 181 -47.82 -113.68 -204.05
N ASN A 182 -46.93 -113.27 -204.96
CA ASN A 182 -45.75 -112.49 -204.60
C ASN A 182 -46.07 -111.02 -204.32
N PHE A 183 -46.93 -110.39 -205.14
CA PHE A 183 -47.38 -109.02 -204.89
C PHE A 183 -48.22 -108.89 -203.60
N GLN A 184 -49.03 -109.89 -203.27
CA GLN A 184 -49.74 -109.92 -201.98
C GLN A 184 -48.79 -109.97 -200.78
N ARG A 185 -47.65 -110.67 -200.89
CA ARG A 185 -46.65 -110.74 -199.81
C ARG A 185 -45.93 -109.40 -199.60
N GLN A 186 -45.46 -108.77 -200.68
CA GLN A 186 -44.82 -107.45 -200.62
C GLN A 186 -45.76 -106.36 -200.06
N LEU A 187 -47.06 -106.44 -200.38
CA LEU A 187 -48.06 -105.52 -199.83
C LEU A 187 -48.34 -105.74 -198.33
N ALA A 188 -48.09 -106.95 -197.80
CA ALA A 188 -48.19 -107.22 -196.37
C ALA A 188 -46.97 -106.69 -195.61
N GLU A 189 -45.75 -106.96 -196.12
CA GLU A 189 -44.47 -106.46 -195.58
C GLU A 189 -44.49 -104.92 -195.50
N ALA A 190 -44.88 -104.23 -196.58
CA ALA A 190 -45.00 -102.78 -196.61
C ALA A 190 -46.04 -102.20 -195.64
N LYS A 191 -47.06 -102.98 -195.22
CA LYS A 191 -48.02 -102.56 -194.19
C LYS A 191 -47.45 -102.73 -192.78
N GLU A 192 -46.69 -103.79 -192.53
CA GLU A 192 -46.03 -104.02 -191.25
C GLU A 192 -45.01 -102.91 -190.95
N ASP A 193 -44.21 -102.50 -191.94
CA ASP A 193 -43.24 -101.41 -191.77
C ASP A 193 -43.91 -100.04 -191.58
N ASN A 194 -45.06 -99.78 -192.23
CA ASN A 194 -45.87 -98.60 -191.91
C ASN A 194 -46.33 -98.60 -190.44
N CYS A 195 -46.78 -99.74 -189.91
CA CYS A 195 -47.14 -99.86 -188.48
C CYS A 195 -45.94 -99.59 -187.56
N LYS A 196 -44.73 -100.06 -187.90
CA LYS A 196 -43.49 -99.75 -187.15
C LYS A 196 -43.19 -98.25 -187.14
N VAL A 197 -43.34 -97.58 -188.29
CA VAL A 197 -43.15 -96.12 -188.40
C VAL A 197 -44.19 -95.36 -187.58
N THR A 198 -45.47 -95.75 -187.60
CA THR A 198 -46.50 -95.16 -186.73
C THR A 198 -46.13 -95.30 -185.25
N ILE A 199 -45.74 -96.49 -184.80
CA ILE A 199 -45.33 -96.74 -183.41
C ILE A 199 -44.09 -95.90 -183.04
N MET A 200 -43.12 -95.72 -183.95
CA MET A 200 -41.98 -94.83 -183.71
C MET A 200 -42.40 -93.35 -183.57
N LEU A 201 -43.30 -92.87 -184.43
CA LEU A 201 -43.81 -91.49 -184.36
C LEU A 201 -44.62 -91.25 -183.08
N GLU A 202 -45.47 -92.18 -182.67
CA GLU A 202 -46.19 -92.12 -181.38
C GLU A 202 -45.23 -92.06 -180.19
N ASN A 203 -44.16 -92.88 -180.20
CA ASN A 203 -43.14 -92.85 -179.15
C ASN A 203 -42.35 -91.53 -179.13
N VAL A 204 -42.01 -90.96 -180.29
CA VAL A 204 -41.33 -89.65 -180.39
C VAL A 204 -42.24 -88.52 -179.91
N LEU A 205 -43.52 -88.52 -180.28
CA LEU A 205 -44.51 -87.53 -179.82
C LEU A 205 -44.77 -87.65 -178.32
N ALA A 206 -44.89 -88.88 -177.79
CA ALA A 206 -45.02 -89.12 -176.36
C ALA A 206 -43.75 -88.69 -175.58
N SER A 207 -42.56 -88.87 -176.17
CA SER A 207 -41.30 -88.39 -175.61
C SER A 207 -41.23 -86.85 -175.61
N HIS A 208 -41.61 -86.21 -176.72
CA HIS A 208 -41.68 -84.75 -176.83
C HIS A 208 -42.66 -84.14 -175.82
N SER A 209 -43.86 -84.72 -175.69
CA SER A 209 -44.86 -84.30 -174.70
C SER A 209 -44.35 -84.45 -173.26
N LYS A 210 -43.68 -85.57 -172.93
CA LYS A 210 -43.03 -85.76 -171.63
C LYS A 210 -41.90 -84.75 -171.38
N MET A 211 -41.10 -84.44 -172.40
CA MET A 211 -40.01 -83.47 -172.32
C MET A 211 -40.53 -82.03 -172.16
N GLN A 212 -41.59 -81.65 -172.88
CA GLN A 212 -42.25 -80.36 -172.71
C GLN A 212 -42.84 -80.23 -171.30
N GLY A 213 -43.59 -81.23 -170.82
CA GLY A 213 -44.12 -81.25 -169.46
C GLY A 213 -43.05 -81.31 -168.35
N ALA A 214 -41.81 -81.69 -168.68
CA ALA A 214 -40.65 -81.56 -167.78
C ALA A 214 -40.05 -80.15 -167.84
N LEU A 215 -39.93 -79.56 -169.03
CA LEU A 215 -39.46 -78.18 -169.23
C LEU A 215 -40.37 -77.16 -168.55
N GLU A 216 -41.68 -77.31 -168.70
CA GLU A 216 -42.70 -76.47 -168.04
C GLU A 216 -42.57 -76.54 -166.50
N LYS A 217 -42.34 -77.74 -165.94
CA LYS A 217 -42.08 -77.90 -164.49
C LYS A 217 -40.79 -77.21 -164.04
N VAL A 218 -39.71 -77.31 -164.81
CA VAL A 218 -38.45 -76.61 -164.54
C VAL A 218 -38.66 -75.09 -164.60
N GLN A 219 -39.41 -74.60 -165.58
CA GLN A 219 -39.69 -73.17 -165.74
C GLN A 219 -40.58 -72.62 -164.60
N ILE A 220 -41.55 -73.40 -164.12
CA ILE A 220 -42.36 -73.07 -162.94
C ILE A 220 -41.50 -73.05 -161.67
N GLU A 221 -40.66 -74.06 -161.43
CA GLU A 221 -39.78 -74.09 -160.26
C GLU A 221 -38.72 -72.97 -160.30
N LEU A 222 -38.17 -72.63 -161.47
CA LEU A 222 -37.29 -71.47 -161.63
C LEU A 222 -38.02 -70.16 -161.28
N GLY A 223 -39.22 -69.91 -161.82
CA GLY A 223 -40.02 -68.75 -161.44
C GLY A 223 -40.38 -68.70 -159.96
N ARG A 224 -40.58 -69.86 -159.32
CA ARG A 224 -40.77 -69.98 -157.87
C ARG A 224 -39.49 -69.62 -157.11
N ARG A 225 -38.31 -70.07 -157.56
CA ARG A 225 -37.01 -69.74 -156.98
C ARG A 225 -36.64 -68.28 -157.15
N ASP A 226 -36.91 -67.67 -158.30
CA ASP A 226 -36.69 -66.23 -158.50
C ASP A 226 -37.59 -65.40 -157.56
N SER A 227 -38.83 -65.84 -157.35
CA SER A 227 -39.76 -65.24 -156.37
C SER A 227 -39.26 -65.41 -154.92
N GLU A 228 -38.74 -66.58 -154.56
CA GLU A 228 -38.12 -66.89 -153.27
C GLU A 228 -36.87 -66.02 -153.02
N ILE A 229 -36.00 -65.89 -154.02
CA ILE A 229 -34.81 -65.03 -154.02
C ILE A 229 -35.19 -63.54 -153.92
N ALA A 230 -36.24 -63.10 -154.60
CA ALA A 230 -36.74 -61.73 -154.50
C ALA A 230 -37.29 -61.43 -153.10
N GLY A 231 -38.03 -62.39 -152.50
CA GLY A 231 -38.47 -62.33 -151.11
C GLY A 231 -37.30 -62.19 -150.13
N LEU A 232 -36.32 -63.09 -150.22
CA LEU A 232 -35.12 -63.07 -149.37
C LEU A 232 -34.26 -61.81 -149.57
N LYS A 233 -34.18 -61.26 -150.79
CA LYS A 233 -33.53 -59.96 -151.05
C LYS A 233 -34.27 -58.81 -150.35
N LYS A 234 -35.60 -58.78 -150.41
CA LYS A 234 -36.42 -57.78 -149.73
C LYS A 234 -36.31 -57.89 -148.21
N GLU A 235 -36.35 -59.11 -147.67
CA GLU A 235 -36.15 -59.36 -146.25
C GLU A 235 -34.74 -58.94 -145.78
N ARG A 236 -33.69 -59.31 -146.54
CA ARG A 236 -32.32 -58.86 -146.25
C ARG A 236 -32.20 -57.34 -146.24
N ALA A 237 -32.84 -56.63 -147.18
CA ALA A 237 -32.83 -55.17 -147.21
C ALA A 237 -33.53 -54.57 -145.96
N LEU A 238 -34.70 -55.10 -145.58
CA LEU A 238 -35.42 -54.68 -144.37
C LEU A 238 -34.63 -54.98 -143.09
N ASN A 239 -33.98 -56.14 -143.00
CA ASN A 239 -33.14 -56.49 -141.85
C ASN A 239 -31.85 -55.66 -141.82
N GLN A 240 -31.24 -55.32 -142.95
CA GLN A 240 -30.11 -54.37 -143.02
C GLN A 240 -30.52 -52.97 -142.54
N GLN A 241 -31.70 -52.48 -142.94
CA GLN A 241 -32.24 -51.20 -142.46
C GLN A 241 -32.54 -51.22 -140.95
N ARG A 242 -33.04 -52.35 -140.42
CA ARG A 242 -33.25 -52.55 -138.97
C ARG A 242 -31.93 -52.55 -138.20
N VAL A 243 -30.89 -53.21 -138.72
CA VAL A 243 -29.54 -53.20 -138.14
C VAL A 243 -29.00 -51.78 -138.13
N GLN A 244 -29.03 -51.06 -139.25
CA GLN A 244 -28.58 -49.66 -139.33
C GLN A 244 -29.33 -48.73 -138.37
N LYS A 245 -30.64 -48.93 -138.17
CA LYS A 245 -31.43 -48.16 -137.20
C LYS A 245 -31.02 -48.47 -135.76
N LEU A 246 -30.77 -49.73 -135.43
CA LEU A 246 -30.29 -50.14 -134.11
C LEU A 246 -28.85 -49.65 -133.85
N GLU A 247 -27.96 -49.70 -134.85
CA GLU A 247 -26.60 -49.13 -134.77
C GLU A 247 -26.66 -47.62 -134.49
N ALA A 248 -27.56 -46.89 -135.18
CA ALA A 248 -27.78 -45.46 -134.97
C ALA A 248 -28.47 -45.13 -133.62
N GLU A 249 -29.18 -46.08 -133.00
CA GLU A 249 -29.79 -45.93 -131.66
C GLU A 249 -28.82 -46.34 -130.54
N MET A 250 -27.89 -47.26 -130.79
CA MET A 250 -26.86 -47.67 -129.83
C MET A 250 -25.85 -46.56 -129.54
N GLU A 251 -25.42 -45.80 -130.55
CA GLU A 251 -24.45 -44.70 -130.40
C GLU A 251 -24.89 -43.60 -129.39
N PRO A 252 -26.10 -43.02 -129.46
CA PRO A 252 -26.56 -42.05 -128.46
C PRO A 252 -26.84 -42.70 -127.09
N LEU A 253 -27.28 -43.98 -127.04
CA LEU A 253 -27.46 -44.70 -125.77
C LEU A 253 -26.12 -44.95 -125.07
N GLN A 254 -25.06 -45.32 -125.82
CA GLN A 254 -23.71 -45.48 -125.28
C GLN A 254 -23.17 -44.15 -124.74
N LYS A 255 -23.35 -43.05 -125.48
CA LYS A 255 -22.99 -41.70 -125.01
C LYS A 255 -23.75 -41.30 -123.75
N ALA A 256 -25.06 -41.55 -123.68
CA ALA A 256 -25.86 -41.29 -122.48
C ALA A 256 -25.40 -42.13 -121.28
N LEU A 257 -25.05 -43.40 -121.50
CA LEU A 257 -24.51 -44.29 -120.47
C LEU A 257 -23.15 -43.81 -119.95
N ASP A 258 -22.26 -43.36 -120.83
CA ASP A 258 -20.92 -42.89 -120.42
C ASP A 258 -20.97 -41.52 -119.74
N VAL A 259 -21.89 -40.62 -120.15
CA VAL A 259 -22.21 -39.40 -119.38
C VAL A 259 -22.74 -39.76 -118.00
N ALA A 260 -23.72 -40.67 -117.90
CA ALA A 260 -24.28 -41.10 -116.61
C ALA A 260 -23.23 -41.80 -115.71
N ARG A 261 -22.29 -42.57 -116.29
CA ARG A 261 -21.15 -43.14 -115.55
C ARG A 261 -20.23 -42.06 -114.99
N GLU A 262 -19.95 -41.03 -115.77
CA GLU A 262 -19.06 -39.95 -115.38
C GLU A 262 -19.69 -39.01 -114.35
N ASP A 263 -21.00 -38.74 -114.46
CA ASP A 263 -21.74 -38.00 -113.44
C ASP A 263 -21.89 -38.80 -112.14
N ASN A 264 -22.04 -40.14 -112.22
CA ASN A 264 -21.95 -41.01 -111.05
C ASN A 264 -20.54 -40.99 -110.40
N ARG A 265 -19.45 -40.86 -111.17
CA ARG A 265 -18.10 -40.64 -110.59
C ARG A 265 -18.00 -39.29 -109.88
N LYS A 266 -18.51 -38.22 -110.48
CA LYS A 266 -18.53 -36.88 -109.85
C LYS A 266 -19.34 -36.90 -108.55
N LEU A 267 -20.51 -37.54 -108.55
CA LEU A 267 -21.32 -37.75 -107.35
C LEU A 267 -20.58 -38.55 -106.27
N ALA A 268 -19.92 -39.65 -106.63
CA ALA A 268 -19.12 -40.44 -105.69
C ALA A 268 -17.95 -39.64 -105.10
N MET A 269 -17.20 -38.88 -105.92
CA MET A 269 -16.12 -38.01 -105.45
C MET A 269 -16.64 -36.86 -104.57
N SER A 270 -17.79 -36.27 -104.91
CA SER A 270 -18.41 -35.20 -104.12
C SER A 270 -18.97 -35.72 -102.79
N LEU A 271 -19.54 -36.92 -102.77
CA LEU A 271 -19.98 -37.60 -101.55
C LEU A 271 -18.80 -37.96 -100.64
N GLU A 272 -17.70 -38.49 -101.19
CA GLU A 272 -16.47 -38.77 -100.44
C GLU A 272 -15.88 -37.48 -99.85
N GLN A 273 -15.84 -36.38 -100.60
CA GLN A 273 -15.44 -35.07 -100.07
C GLN A 273 -16.38 -34.56 -98.96
N ALA A 274 -17.69 -34.77 -99.08
CA ALA A 274 -18.66 -34.44 -98.05
C ALA A 274 -18.47 -35.30 -96.78
N LEU A 275 -18.16 -36.59 -96.92
CA LEU A 275 -17.85 -37.48 -95.79
C LEU A 275 -16.52 -37.11 -95.11
N GLN A 276 -15.47 -36.82 -95.89
CA GLN A 276 -14.17 -36.39 -95.35
C GLN A 276 -14.27 -35.05 -94.61
N THR A 277 -15.01 -34.08 -95.16
CA THR A 277 -15.26 -32.79 -94.48
C THR A 277 -16.14 -32.95 -93.25
N ASN A 278 -17.16 -33.81 -93.27
CA ASN A 278 -17.99 -34.11 -92.09
C ASN A 278 -17.16 -34.79 -90.98
N ASN A 279 -16.34 -35.80 -91.29
CA ASN A 279 -15.42 -36.43 -90.34
C ASN A 279 -14.45 -35.40 -89.73
N HIS A 280 -13.90 -34.49 -90.54
CA HIS A 280 -13.02 -33.43 -90.04
C HIS A 280 -13.74 -32.41 -89.15
N LEU A 281 -15.02 -32.14 -89.39
CA LEU A 281 -15.87 -31.32 -88.53
C LEU A 281 -16.22 -32.06 -87.23
N GLN A 282 -16.46 -33.37 -87.27
CA GLN A 282 -16.69 -34.19 -86.08
C GLN A 282 -15.45 -34.17 -85.16
N THR A 283 -14.26 -34.49 -85.67
CA THR A 283 -13.02 -34.43 -84.86
C THR A 283 -12.75 -33.03 -84.27
N LYS A 284 -13.18 -31.96 -84.97
CA LYS A 284 -13.14 -30.59 -84.44
C LYS A 284 -14.16 -30.36 -83.33
N LEU A 285 -15.37 -30.90 -83.45
CA LEU A 285 -16.42 -30.85 -82.44
C LEU A 285 -15.98 -31.59 -81.18
N ASP A 286 -15.50 -32.83 -81.32
CA ASP A 286 -14.98 -33.67 -80.24
C ASP A 286 -13.89 -32.93 -79.45
N HIS A 287 -12.90 -32.37 -80.16
CA HIS A 287 -11.80 -31.62 -79.56
C HIS A 287 -12.22 -30.28 -78.91
N VAL A 288 -13.32 -29.66 -79.36
CA VAL A 288 -13.92 -28.49 -78.69
C VAL A 288 -14.70 -28.92 -77.45
N GLN A 289 -15.35 -30.09 -77.48
CA GLN A 289 -16.06 -30.64 -76.34
C GLN A 289 -15.10 -31.09 -75.21
N GLU A 290 -14.01 -31.81 -75.52
CA GLU A 290 -12.95 -32.13 -74.55
C GLU A 290 -12.41 -30.87 -73.85
N LYS A 291 -12.21 -29.79 -74.62
CA LYS A 291 -11.77 -28.49 -74.09
C LYS A 291 -12.81 -27.81 -73.21
N LEU A 292 -14.09 -27.93 -73.57
CA LEU A 292 -15.20 -27.41 -72.76
C LEU A 292 -15.30 -28.16 -71.44
N GLU A 293 -15.28 -29.49 -71.47
CA GLU A 293 -15.31 -30.35 -70.27
C GLU A 293 -14.08 -30.10 -69.37
N SER A 294 -12.89 -29.96 -69.96
CA SER A 294 -11.67 -29.57 -69.26
C SER A 294 -11.79 -28.20 -68.57
N LYS A 295 -12.39 -27.20 -69.22
CA LYS A 295 -12.61 -25.87 -68.63
C LYS A 295 -13.77 -25.83 -67.62
N GLU A 296 -14.78 -26.68 -67.78
CA GLU A 296 -15.85 -26.85 -66.80
C GLU A 296 -15.28 -27.43 -65.49
N LEU A 297 -14.39 -28.43 -65.58
CA LEU A 297 -13.66 -28.99 -64.43
C LEU A 297 -12.70 -27.96 -63.79
N GLU A 298 -11.96 -27.19 -64.60
CA GLU A 298 -11.10 -26.10 -64.09
C GLU A 298 -11.93 -25.04 -63.33
N ARG A 299 -13.10 -24.66 -63.85
CA ARG A 299 -14.04 -23.75 -63.20
C ARG A 299 -14.55 -24.29 -61.86
N GLN A 300 -14.90 -25.58 -61.79
CA GLN A 300 -15.35 -26.23 -60.55
C GLN A 300 -14.24 -26.31 -59.50
N ASN A 301 -13.01 -26.62 -59.92
CA ASN A 301 -11.84 -26.61 -59.03
C ASN A 301 -11.53 -25.21 -58.48
N LEU A 302 -11.69 -24.16 -59.30
CA LEU A 302 -11.50 -22.78 -58.87
C LEU A 302 -12.59 -22.30 -57.91
N GLU A 303 -13.87 -22.67 -58.13
CA GLU A 303 -14.94 -22.29 -57.21
C GLU A 303 -14.80 -23.03 -55.87
N THR A 304 -14.53 -24.34 -55.85
CA THR A 304 -14.29 -25.08 -54.59
C THR A 304 -12.99 -24.68 -53.87
N PHE A 305 -12.02 -24.08 -54.57
CA PHE A 305 -10.88 -23.41 -53.92
C PHE A 305 -11.31 -22.07 -53.30
N ARG A 306 -12.08 -21.26 -54.04
CA ARG A 306 -12.62 -19.97 -53.58
C ARG A 306 -13.55 -20.12 -52.38
N GLU A 307 -14.41 -21.13 -52.35
CA GLU A 307 -15.27 -21.48 -51.23
C GLU A 307 -14.46 -21.80 -49.96
N ARG A 308 -13.39 -22.60 -50.10
CA ARG A 308 -12.46 -22.89 -48.99
C ARG A 308 -11.74 -21.64 -48.50
N MET A 309 -11.15 -20.85 -49.40
CA MET A 309 -10.49 -19.58 -49.04
C MET A 309 -11.45 -18.60 -48.34
N ASN A 310 -12.71 -18.53 -48.78
CA ASN A 310 -13.74 -17.71 -48.14
C ASN A 310 -14.02 -18.21 -46.73
N GLU A 311 -14.30 -19.51 -46.55
CA GLU A 311 -14.62 -20.08 -45.23
C GLU A 311 -13.43 -20.04 -44.27
N GLU A 312 -12.21 -20.28 -44.75
CA GLU A 312 -10.96 -20.07 -43.98
C GLU A 312 -10.85 -18.62 -43.49
N SER A 313 -11.02 -17.62 -44.39
CA SER A 313 -10.97 -16.20 -44.00
C SER A 313 -12.09 -15.78 -43.04
N LYS A 314 -13.26 -16.42 -43.14
CA LYS A 314 -14.40 -16.23 -42.24
C LYS A 314 -14.11 -16.82 -40.86
N MET A 315 -13.56 -18.04 -40.79
CA MET A 315 -13.13 -18.68 -39.54
C MET A 315 -12.02 -17.87 -38.85
N GLU A 316 -11.05 -17.32 -39.60
CA GLU A 316 -10.04 -16.41 -39.04
C GLU A 316 -10.67 -15.12 -38.48
N ALA A 317 -11.63 -14.52 -39.19
CA ALA A 317 -12.35 -13.34 -38.73
C ALA A 317 -13.21 -13.61 -37.48
N GLU A 318 -13.86 -14.76 -37.40
CA GLU A 318 -14.62 -15.21 -36.23
C GLU A 318 -13.70 -15.42 -35.02
N LEU A 319 -12.57 -16.13 -35.17
CA LEU A 319 -11.55 -16.30 -34.11
C LEU A 319 -10.95 -14.97 -33.65
N HIS A 320 -10.77 -14.00 -34.56
CA HIS A 320 -10.33 -12.65 -34.20
C HIS A 320 -11.42 -11.87 -33.43
N ALA A 321 -12.69 -11.99 -33.81
CA ALA A 321 -13.80 -11.39 -33.08
C ALA A 321 -13.94 -11.99 -31.66
N GLU A 322 -13.88 -13.32 -31.51
CA GLU A 322 -13.89 -13.99 -30.21
C GLU A 322 -12.74 -13.52 -29.31
N ARG A 323 -11.52 -13.41 -29.85
CA ARG A 323 -10.35 -12.91 -29.10
C ARG A 323 -10.53 -11.47 -28.65
N ILE A 324 -11.12 -10.60 -29.48
CA ILE A 324 -11.44 -9.22 -29.12
C ILE A 324 -12.49 -9.17 -28.01
N ASP A 325 -13.53 -10.00 -28.07
CA ASP A 325 -14.58 -10.05 -27.04
C ASP A 325 -14.11 -10.70 -25.73
N ALA A 326 -13.19 -11.67 -25.79
CA ALA A 326 -12.50 -12.19 -24.61
C ALA A 326 -11.69 -11.09 -23.91
N LEU A 327 -10.90 -10.30 -24.66
CA LEU A 327 -10.15 -9.16 -24.12
C LEU A 327 -11.07 -8.06 -23.57
N ARG A 328 -12.19 -7.74 -24.26
CA ARG A 328 -13.20 -6.80 -23.74
C ARG A 328 -13.79 -7.27 -22.41
N LYS A 329 -14.14 -8.56 -22.30
CA LYS A 329 -14.62 -9.17 -21.04
C LYS A 329 -13.54 -9.09 -19.95
N GLN A 330 -12.29 -9.44 -20.25
CA GLN A 330 -11.16 -9.33 -19.32
C GLN A 330 -11.00 -7.90 -18.79
N PHE A 331 -10.81 -6.91 -19.67
CA PHE A 331 -10.65 -5.50 -19.26
C PHE A 331 -11.85 -4.97 -18.47
N GLN A 332 -13.07 -5.38 -18.80
CA GLN A 332 -14.26 -4.98 -18.02
C GLN A 332 -14.29 -5.65 -16.63
N THR A 333 -13.83 -6.89 -16.49
CA THR A 333 -13.66 -7.52 -15.16
C THR A 333 -12.56 -6.87 -14.34
N GLU A 334 -11.40 -6.59 -14.93
CA GLU A 334 -10.28 -5.88 -14.29
C GLU A 334 -10.67 -4.47 -13.84
N ARG A 335 -11.42 -3.75 -14.69
CA ARG A 335 -11.96 -2.43 -14.36
C ARG A 335 -12.91 -2.47 -13.16
N GLU A 336 -13.83 -3.45 -13.12
CA GLU A 336 -14.78 -3.56 -12.00
C GLU A 336 -14.15 -4.15 -10.73
N THR A 337 -13.08 -4.97 -10.80
CA THR A 337 -12.32 -5.37 -9.60
C THR A 337 -11.48 -4.23 -9.05
N ALA A 338 -10.77 -3.48 -9.91
CA ALA A 338 -10.00 -2.29 -9.51
C ALA A 338 -10.90 -1.20 -8.91
N LYS A 339 -12.05 -0.92 -9.54
CA LYS A 339 -13.08 -0.01 -9.00
C LYS A 339 -13.62 -0.47 -7.64
N LYS A 340 -13.82 -1.77 -7.44
CA LYS A 340 -14.21 -2.34 -6.13
C LYS A 340 -13.07 -2.29 -5.10
N ALA A 341 -11.81 -2.36 -5.51
CA ALA A 341 -10.65 -2.20 -4.62
C ALA A 341 -10.54 -0.74 -4.14
N ALA A 342 -10.44 0.21 -5.07
CA ALA A 342 -10.39 1.64 -4.78
C ALA A 342 -11.61 2.12 -3.96
N GLN A 343 -12.79 1.55 -4.18
CA GLN A 343 -13.98 1.87 -3.38
C GLN A 343 -13.87 1.37 -1.92
N ARG A 344 -13.21 0.24 -1.66
CA ARG A 344 -12.93 -0.23 -0.28
C ARG A 344 -11.90 0.66 0.39
N GLU A 345 -10.76 0.91 -0.28
CA GLU A 345 -9.70 1.81 0.18
C GLU A 345 -10.26 3.20 0.53
N MET A 346 -11.12 3.77 -0.33
CA MET A 346 -11.83 5.02 -0.05
C MET A 346 -12.67 4.95 1.24
N THR A 347 -13.40 3.85 1.48
CA THR A 347 -14.20 3.70 2.71
C THR A 347 -13.35 3.44 3.96
N GLU A 348 -12.18 2.82 3.82
CA GLU A 348 -11.24 2.57 4.92
C GLU A 348 -10.47 3.84 5.28
N LEU A 349 -9.95 4.58 4.30
CA LEU A 349 -9.38 5.91 4.49
C LEU A 349 -10.38 6.89 5.09
N LYS A 350 -11.66 6.83 4.68
CA LYS A 350 -12.72 7.67 5.29
C LYS A 350 -12.95 7.31 6.76
N LYS A 351 -13.06 6.02 7.11
CA LYS A 351 -13.15 5.59 8.52
C LYS A 351 -11.94 6.04 9.35
N ALA A 352 -10.73 5.88 8.80
CA ALA A 352 -9.50 6.29 9.48
C ALA A 352 -9.44 7.81 9.68
N LEU A 353 -9.92 8.60 8.72
CA LEU A 353 -10.07 10.05 8.84
C LEU A 353 -11.12 10.44 9.90
N ASP A 354 -12.29 9.80 9.89
CA ASP A 354 -13.36 10.05 10.86
C ASP A 354 -12.90 9.70 12.29
N GLU A 355 -12.15 8.60 12.47
CA GLU A 355 -11.56 8.23 13.76
C GLU A 355 -10.40 9.16 14.19
N ALA A 356 -9.54 9.57 13.26
CA ALA A 356 -8.49 10.56 13.53
C ALA A 356 -9.08 11.91 13.95
N ASN A 357 -10.18 12.34 13.31
CA ASN A 357 -10.95 13.52 13.71
C ASN A 357 -11.55 13.37 15.11
N PHE A 358 -12.15 12.23 15.44
CA PHE A 358 -12.66 11.95 16.78
C PHE A 358 -11.56 12.04 17.84
N ARG A 359 -10.44 11.34 17.63
CA ARG A 359 -9.26 11.38 18.52
C ARG A 359 -8.69 12.80 18.67
N SER A 360 -8.66 13.58 17.58
CA SER A 360 -8.23 14.99 17.59
C SER A 360 -9.14 15.89 18.44
N VAL A 361 -10.47 15.70 18.34
CA VAL A 361 -11.45 16.40 19.19
C VAL A 361 -11.29 16.01 20.67
N GLU A 362 -11.05 14.72 20.96
CA GLU A 362 -10.84 14.22 22.32
C GLU A 362 -9.53 14.74 22.95
N VAL A 363 -8.43 14.74 22.20
CA VAL A 363 -7.16 15.37 22.61
C VAL A 363 -7.32 16.89 22.79
N SER A 364 -8.14 17.55 21.96
CA SER A 364 -8.46 18.98 22.09
C SER A 364 -9.36 19.28 23.30
N ARG A 365 -10.21 18.34 23.71
CA ARG A 365 -11.03 18.43 24.91
C ARG A 365 -10.18 18.24 26.17
N THR A 366 -9.42 17.16 26.26
CA THR A 366 -8.54 16.87 27.41
C THR A 366 -7.47 17.95 27.60
N ASN A 367 -6.95 18.55 26.53
CA ASN A 367 -6.09 19.74 26.63
C ASN A 367 -6.79 20.96 27.26
N ARG A 368 -8.08 21.19 27.00
CA ARG A 368 -8.85 22.27 27.68
C ARG A 368 -9.02 21.96 29.17
N GLU A 369 -9.38 20.72 29.51
CA GLU A 369 -9.53 20.28 30.91
C GLU A 369 -8.22 20.40 31.70
N LEU A 370 -7.08 20.00 31.11
CA LEU A 370 -5.76 20.16 31.72
C LEU A 370 -5.36 21.63 31.89
N ARG A 371 -5.66 22.49 30.91
CA ARG A 371 -5.43 23.95 31.01
C ARG A 371 -6.29 24.59 32.10
N GLN A 372 -7.56 24.19 32.26
CA GLN A 372 -8.38 24.65 33.38
C GLN A 372 -7.77 24.25 34.73
N LYS A 373 -7.44 22.96 34.92
CA LYS A 373 -6.79 22.45 36.15
C LYS A 373 -5.48 23.18 36.46
N LEU A 374 -4.68 23.52 35.45
CA LEU A 374 -3.49 24.38 35.61
C LEU A 374 -3.85 25.76 36.19
N THR A 375 -4.82 26.48 35.60
CA THR A 375 -5.22 27.80 36.11
C THR A 375 -5.87 27.76 37.50
N GLU A 376 -6.48 26.64 37.89
CA GLU A 376 -6.99 26.40 39.25
C GLU A 376 -5.85 26.19 40.25
N LEU A 377 -4.84 25.38 39.90
CA LEU A 377 -3.63 25.20 40.70
C LEU A 377 -2.80 26.47 40.81
N GLU A 378 -2.72 27.28 39.75
CA GLU A 378 -2.07 28.61 39.77
C GLU A 378 -2.79 29.59 40.71
N LYS A 379 -4.14 29.61 40.70
CA LYS A 379 -4.94 30.41 41.65
C LYS A 379 -4.72 29.94 43.09
N MET A 380 -4.72 28.63 43.33
CA MET A 380 -4.43 28.01 44.63
C MET A 380 -3.03 28.41 45.13
N LEU A 381 -2.01 28.27 44.28
CA LEU A 381 -0.61 28.61 44.58
C LEU A 381 -0.42 30.10 44.86
N ASN A 382 -1.06 30.99 44.10
CA ASN A 382 -1.02 32.41 44.38
C ASN A 382 -1.73 32.73 45.71
N SER A 383 -2.85 32.08 46.03
CA SER A 383 -3.53 32.27 47.31
C SER A 383 -2.67 31.80 48.51
N SER A 384 -1.92 30.70 48.37
CA SER A 384 -1.02 30.23 49.44
C SER A 384 0.23 31.10 49.55
N LYS A 385 0.75 31.64 48.43
CA LYS A 385 1.85 32.61 48.40
C LYS A 385 1.49 33.92 49.13
N GLU A 386 0.28 34.45 48.97
CA GLU A 386 -0.18 35.62 49.73
C GLU A 386 -0.45 35.31 51.22
N LYS A 387 -0.95 34.10 51.55
CA LYS A 387 -1.03 33.62 52.95
C LYS A 387 0.35 33.52 53.60
N ILE A 388 1.36 33.00 52.89
CA ILE A 388 2.75 32.91 53.37
C ILE A 388 3.36 34.31 53.53
N LYS A 389 3.12 35.25 52.61
CA LYS A 389 3.55 36.67 52.77
C LYS A 389 2.94 37.31 54.01
N THR A 390 1.64 37.17 54.23
CA THR A 390 0.95 37.77 55.39
C THR A 390 1.38 37.12 56.70
N GLN A 391 1.53 35.80 56.77
CA GLN A 391 2.14 35.11 57.91
C GLN A 391 3.58 35.56 58.17
N LYS A 392 4.42 35.71 57.14
CA LYS A 392 5.79 36.21 57.27
C LYS A 392 5.84 37.65 57.79
N ALA A 393 4.88 38.50 57.39
CA ALA A 393 4.72 39.85 57.93
C ALA A 393 4.29 39.84 59.42
N GLN A 394 3.31 39.00 59.79
CA GLN A 394 2.89 38.80 61.18
C GLN A 394 4.04 38.32 62.07
N ILE A 395 4.83 37.33 61.62
CA ILE A 395 6.01 36.84 62.32
C ILE A 395 7.05 37.95 62.48
N LYS A 396 7.32 38.75 61.45
CA LYS A 396 8.24 39.90 61.54
C LYS A 396 7.77 40.94 62.56
N LEU A 397 6.47 41.26 62.58
CA LEU A 397 5.88 42.17 63.56
C LEU A 397 6.01 41.61 64.99
N HIS A 398 5.62 40.35 65.22
CA HIS A 398 5.75 39.69 66.52
C HIS A 398 7.20 39.65 67.01
N LEU A 399 8.17 39.35 66.14
CA LEU A 399 9.59 39.40 66.48
C LEU A 399 10.05 40.81 66.86
N SER A 400 9.65 41.85 66.11
CA SER A 400 9.97 43.25 66.47
C SER A 400 9.34 43.67 67.80
N ALA A 401 8.09 43.29 68.07
CA ALA A 401 7.42 43.55 69.35
C ALA A 401 8.12 42.82 70.51
N LYS A 402 8.56 41.58 70.30
CA LYS A 402 9.34 40.81 71.30
C LYS A 402 10.69 41.49 71.60
N THR A 403 11.41 41.97 70.58
CA THR A 403 12.67 42.72 70.75
C THR A 403 12.43 44.04 71.49
N ASN A 404 11.42 44.82 71.11
CA ASN A 404 11.08 46.08 71.77
C ASN A 404 10.69 45.87 73.24
N ASN A 405 9.93 44.80 73.54
CA ASN A 405 9.57 44.44 74.91
C ASN A 405 10.79 43.99 75.73
N ALA A 406 11.72 43.23 75.14
CA ALA A 406 12.98 42.87 75.80
C ALA A 406 13.83 44.13 76.10
N GLN A 407 13.91 45.08 75.18
CA GLN A 407 14.58 46.37 75.40
C GLN A 407 13.88 47.23 76.47
N ASN A 408 12.55 47.18 76.58
CA ASN A 408 11.82 47.84 77.68
C ASN A 408 12.13 47.18 79.03
N ILE A 409 12.15 45.85 79.10
CA ILE A 409 12.50 45.10 80.31
C ILE A 409 13.93 45.44 80.75
N GLU A 410 14.90 45.45 79.83
CA GLU A 410 16.29 45.77 80.19
C GLU A 410 16.45 47.25 80.62
N ARG A 411 15.76 48.20 79.98
CA ARG A 411 15.74 49.60 80.44
C ARG A 411 15.14 49.74 81.85
N MET A 412 14.04 49.05 82.14
CA MET A 412 13.39 49.06 83.45
C MET A 412 14.25 48.36 84.51
N LYS A 413 14.95 47.28 84.16
CA LYS A 413 15.95 46.61 85.01
C LYS A 413 17.12 47.55 85.36
N VAL A 414 17.69 48.24 84.38
CA VAL A 414 18.76 49.24 84.62
C VAL A 414 18.28 50.37 85.55
N GLN A 415 17.03 50.84 85.39
CA GLN A 415 16.45 51.81 86.31
C GLN A 415 16.36 51.27 87.74
N ILE A 416 15.81 50.07 87.93
CA ILE A 416 15.71 49.40 89.24
C ILE A 416 17.10 49.19 89.86
N GLU A 417 18.11 48.79 89.07
CA GLU A 417 19.50 48.70 89.54
C GLU A 417 20.06 50.06 90.00
N THR A 418 19.70 51.17 89.36
CA THR A 418 20.11 52.51 89.82
C THR A 418 19.37 52.98 91.07
N GLU A 419 18.08 52.68 91.20
CA GLU A 419 17.28 53.00 92.40
C GLU A 419 17.77 52.20 93.62
N LEU A 420 18.11 50.91 93.44
CA LEU A 420 18.73 50.08 94.48
C LEU A 420 20.08 50.66 94.95
N ARG A 421 20.96 51.10 94.04
CA ARG A 421 22.23 51.75 94.41
C ARG A 421 22.03 53.05 95.18
N GLN A 422 21.02 53.85 94.83
CA GLN A 422 20.67 55.05 95.60
C GLN A 422 20.18 54.69 97.00
N MET A 423 19.33 53.68 97.13
CA MET A 423 18.82 53.21 98.43
C MET A 423 19.94 52.66 99.32
N GLU A 424 20.93 51.98 98.75
CA GLU A 424 22.13 51.50 99.45
C GLU A 424 23.00 52.66 99.96
N ILE A 425 23.24 53.69 99.14
CA ILE A 425 23.95 54.92 99.56
C ILE A 425 23.22 55.62 100.72
N ILE A 426 21.89 55.68 100.68
CA ILE A 426 21.08 56.30 101.76
C ILE A 426 21.18 55.47 103.05
N LYS A 427 21.12 54.14 102.97
CA LYS A 427 21.33 53.20 104.08
C LYS A 427 22.69 53.43 104.76
N ASP A 428 23.76 53.52 103.97
CA ASP A 428 25.11 53.67 104.51
C ASP A 428 25.32 55.06 105.16
N GLN A 429 24.74 56.13 104.58
CA GLN A 429 24.70 57.46 105.22
C GLN A 429 23.94 57.45 106.56
N TYR A 430 22.83 56.71 106.64
CA TYR A 430 22.05 56.58 107.88
C TYR A 430 22.84 55.81 108.96
N GLN A 431 23.50 54.71 108.59
CA GLN A 431 24.39 53.97 109.51
C GLN A 431 25.52 54.86 110.05
N LYS A 432 26.16 55.65 109.19
CA LYS A 432 27.21 56.59 109.59
C LYS A 432 26.71 57.61 110.63
N LYS A 433 25.55 58.25 110.40
CA LYS A 433 24.98 59.21 111.36
C LYS A 433 24.62 58.56 112.70
N ASN A 434 24.11 57.33 112.69
CA ASN A 434 23.77 56.61 113.92
C ASN A 434 25.04 56.28 114.75
N TYR A 435 26.13 55.92 114.09
CA TYR A 435 27.45 55.76 114.74
C TYR A 435 27.99 57.08 115.33
N GLU A 436 27.87 58.19 114.60
CA GLU A 436 28.24 59.54 115.08
C GLU A 436 27.41 59.98 116.29
N GLN A 437 26.11 59.67 116.30
CA GLN A 437 25.20 59.92 117.44
C GLN A 437 25.59 59.09 118.68
N SER A 438 25.92 57.80 118.50
CA SER A 438 26.39 56.93 119.58
C SER A 438 27.66 57.46 120.25
N LEU A 439 28.63 57.92 119.45
CA LEU A 439 29.86 58.59 119.93
C LEU A 439 29.59 59.87 120.74
N SER A 440 28.55 60.64 120.37
CA SER A 440 28.14 61.84 121.13
C SER A 440 27.53 61.47 122.49
N ILE A 441 26.65 60.45 122.52
CA ILE A 441 26.05 59.92 123.76
C ILE A 441 27.14 59.39 124.70
N GLN A 442 28.14 58.68 124.18
CA GLN A 442 29.27 58.16 124.97
C GLN A 442 30.05 59.27 125.68
N LYS A 443 30.26 60.43 125.03
CA LYS A 443 30.91 61.60 125.66
C LYS A 443 30.06 62.15 126.80
N PHE A 444 28.77 62.38 126.56
CA PHE A 444 27.84 62.91 127.57
C PHE A 444 27.77 62.02 128.83
N VAL A 445 27.76 60.70 128.66
CA VAL A 445 27.82 59.74 129.78
C VAL A 445 29.12 59.90 130.58
N SER A 446 30.26 60.08 129.91
CA SER A 446 31.55 60.25 130.59
C SER A 446 31.60 61.54 131.43
N GLU A 447 31.04 62.64 130.93
CA GLU A 447 30.94 63.92 131.65
C GLU A 447 30.04 63.80 132.89
N MET A 448 28.87 63.15 132.78
CA MET A 448 28.02 62.85 133.94
C MET A 448 28.76 62.06 135.02
N THR A 449 29.53 61.03 134.66
CA THR A 449 30.28 60.23 135.64
C THR A 449 31.42 60.98 136.33
N ASN A 450 31.85 62.14 135.83
CA ASN A 450 32.81 62.99 136.52
C ASN A 450 32.10 63.96 137.47
N LEU A 451 31.03 64.63 137.00
CA LEU A 451 30.21 65.52 137.83
C LEU A 451 29.66 64.80 139.08
N GLN A 452 29.29 63.53 138.94
CA GLN A 452 28.80 62.69 140.04
C GLN A 452 29.87 62.40 141.11
N LYS A 453 31.17 62.34 140.75
CA LYS A 453 32.29 62.15 141.70
C LYS A 453 32.58 63.42 142.49
N GLU A 454 32.55 64.58 141.82
CA GLU A 454 32.76 65.89 142.45
C GLU A 454 31.68 66.16 143.51
N MET A 455 30.42 65.88 143.18
CA MET A 455 29.30 66.03 144.11
C MET A 455 29.42 65.11 145.35
N GLN A 456 29.97 63.90 145.20
CA GLN A 456 30.25 63.00 146.33
C GLN A 456 31.40 63.49 147.22
N LEU A 457 32.46 64.06 146.65
CA LEU A 457 33.57 64.65 147.40
C LEU A 457 33.12 65.87 148.23
N LEU A 458 32.28 66.73 147.64
CA LEU A 458 31.74 67.91 148.32
C LEU A 458 30.91 67.53 149.56
N ALA A 459 29.99 66.57 149.41
CA ALA A 459 29.14 66.09 150.50
C ALA A 459 29.96 65.52 151.69
N LYS A 460 31.07 64.82 151.39
CA LYS A 460 31.94 64.21 152.41
C LYS A 460 32.70 65.26 153.23
N SER A 461 33.24 66.28 152.55
CA SER A 461 33.92 67.42 153.20
C SER A 461 32.99 68.21 154.14
N GLN A 462 31.73 68.37 153.75
CA GLN A 462 30.72 69.09 154.54
C GLN A 462 30.35 68.36 155.84
N TYR A 463 30.28 67.02 155.82
CA TYR A 463 30.02 66.19 156.99
C TYR A 463 31.14 66.29 158.04
N ASP A 464 32.40 66.08 157.61
CA ASP A 464 33.57 66.11 158.50
C ASP A 464 33.76 67.49 159.17
N THR A 465 33.33 68.56 158.51
CA THR A 465 33.39 69.93 159.04
C THR A 465 32.29 70.19 160.07
N SER A 466 31.07 69.66 159.85
CA SER A 466 29.97 69.74 160.83
C SER A 466 30.30 68.99 162.13
N ALA A 467 30.94 67.82 162.04
CA ALA A 467 31.31 67.00 163.19
C ALA A 467 32.27 67.73 164.15
N ARG A 468 33.29 68.43 163.64
CA ARG A 468 34.28 69.15 164.46
C ARG A 468 33.65 70.28 165.28
N ASN A 469 32.79 71.10 164.66
CA ASN A 469 32.14 72.22 165.36
C ASN A 469 31.28 71.72 166.53
N LYS A 470 30.52 70.63 166.33
CA LYS A 470 29.65 70.05 167.36
C LYS A 470 30.43 69.49 168.56
N GLN A 471 31.64 68.97 168.32
CA GLN A 471 32.57 68.54 169.38
C GLN A 471 33.06 69.75 170.21
N GLN A 472 33.29 70.88 169.54
CA GLN A 472 33.86 72.09 170.15
C GLN A 472 32.83 72.89 170.98
N GLU A 473 31.56 72.91 170.55
CA GLU A 473 30.44 73.48 171.32
C GLU A 473 30.27 72.80 172.69
N LEU A 474 30.32 71.46 172.74
CA LEU A 474 30.15 70.70 173.98
C LEU A 474 31.23 71.00 175.04
N CYS A 475 32.47 71.27 174.61
CA CYS A 475 33.55 71.68 175.51
C CYS A 475 33.29 73.05 176.13
N LEU A 476 32.85 74.03 175.32
CA LEU A 476 32.54 75.39 175.79
C LEU A 476 31.34 75.40 176.74
N GLU A 477 30.33 74.57 176.49
CA GLU A 477 29.13 74.49 177.34
C GLU A 477 29.42 73.80 178.69
N ALA A 478 30.38 72.87 178.74
CA ALA A 478 30.89 72.32 179.99
C ALA A 478 31.67 73.37 180.80
N GLU A 479 32.54 74.15 180.15
CA GLU A 479 33.31 75.21 180.82
C GLU A 479 32.41 76.29 181.44
N ARG A 480 31.35 76.70 180.73
CA ARG A 480 30.34 77.66 181.21
C ARG A 480 29.67 77.19 182.50
N LYS A 481 29.27 75.92 182.58
CA LYS A 481 28.61 75.35 183.77
C LYS A 481 29.52 75.39 185.00
N VAL A 482 30.78 75.01 184.85
CA VAL A 482 31.77 75.05 185.95
C VAL A 482 31.98 76.48 186.46
N ARG A 483 32.00 77.48 185.56
CA ARG A 483 32.08 78.90 185.99
C ARG A 483 30.84 79.33 186.78
N GLN A 484 29.64 79.05 186.29
CA GLN A 484 28.39 79.40 186.98
C GLN A 484 28.28 78.75 188.37
N GLU A 485 28.70 77.50 188.51
CA GLU A 485 28.63 76.74 189.76
C GLU A 485 29.66 77.21 190.81
N LEU A 486 30.80 77.77 190.36
CA LEU A 486 31.75 78.48 191.22
C LEU A 486 31.24 79.87 191.61
N GLU A 487 30.65 80.61 190.67
CA GLU A 487 30.18 81.98 190.86
C GLU A 487 29.00 82.05 191.85
N ASN A 488 28.04 81.12 191.74
CA ASN A 488 26.95 80.96 192.70
C ASN A 488 27.49 80.67 194.12
N ARG A 489 28.51 79.81 194.26
CA ARG A 489 29.17 79.50 195.54
C ARG A 489 29.84 80.70 196.19
N CYS A 490 30.46 81.57 195.39
CA CYS A 490 31.01 82.83 195.89
C CYS A 490 29.89 83.74 196.43
N GLN A 491 28.75 83.83 195.74
CA GLN A 491 27.61 84.63 196.21
C GLN A 491 27.01 84.10 197.53
N GLU A 492 26.83 82.78 197.68
CA GLU A 492 26.37 82.17 198.95
C GLU A 492 27.33 82.45 200.13
N LEU A 493 28.64 82.42 199.89
CA LEU A 493 29.66 82.76 200.87
C LEU A 493 29.64 84.25 201.22
N GLU A 494 29.41 85.14 200.26
CA GLU A 494 29.23 86.56 200.53
C GLU A 494 27.93 86.85 201.31
N GLU A 495 26.82 86.19 200.96
CA GLU A 495 25.52 86.35 201.64
C GLU A 495 25.63 85.94 203.12
N THR A 496 26.25 84.80 203.41
CA THR A 496 26.45 84.32 204.79
C THR A 496 27.39 85.23 205.59
N VAL A 497 28.47 85.75 204.99
CA VAL A 497 29.30 86.80 205.61
C VAL A 497 28.51 88.09 205.88
N ARG A 498 27.65 88.50 204.94
CA ARG A 498 26.78 89.69 205.07
C ARG A 498 25.76 89.53 206.20
N HIS A 499 25.23 88.33 206.38
CA HIS A 499 24.28 88.00 207.45
C HIS A 499 24.97 87.95 208.82
N LEU A 500 26.15 87.31 208.92
CA LEU A 500 26.98 87.30 210.13
C LEU A 500 27.38 88.72 210.58
N LYS A 501 27.70 89.63 209.63
CA LYS A 501 27.92 91.06 209.93
C LYS A 501 26.71 91.72 210.59
N LYS A 502 25.50 91.54 210.02
CA LYS A 502 24.26 92.09 210.60
C LYS A 502 23.95 91.51 211.98
N CYS A 503 24.20 90.22 212.20
CA CYS A 503 24.06 89.61 213.53
C CYS A 503 25.02 90.24 214.54
N LYS A 504 26.29 90.47 214.17
CA LYS A 504 27.26 91.18 215.03
C LYS A 504 26.77 92.59 215.38
N GLU A 505 26.43 93.41 214.39
CA GLU A 505 25.96 94.80 214.61
C GLU A 505 24.70 94.85 215.49
N ALA A 506 23.76 93.92 215.31
CA ALA A 506 22.57 93.82 216.15
C ALA A 506 22.90 93.45 217.62
N THR A 507 23.87 92.57 217.87
CA THR A 507 24.35 92.29 219.24
C THR A 507 25.15 93.44 219.84
N GLU A 508 25.92 94.16 219.02
CA GLU A 508 26.81 95.24 219.45
C GLU A 508 26.02 96.52 219.81
N ASN A 509 24.89 96.78 219.14
CA ASN A 509 23.97 97.85 219.52
C ASN A 509 23.17 97.51 220.79
N LYS A 510 22.69 96.27 220.94
CA LYS A 510 22.03 95.84 222.20
C LYS A 510 22.96 95.91 223.42
N LEU A 511 24.26 95.68 223.24
CA LEU A 511 25.25 95.89 224.30
C LEU A 511 25.37 97.37 224.71
N LYS A 512 25.24 98.30 223.75
CA LYS A 512 25.27 99.75 224.01
C LYS A 512 24.00 100.24 224.70
N GLU A 513 22.83 99.74 224.29
CA GLU A 513 21.55 100.03 224.96
C GLU A 513 21.61 99.57 226.43
N ALA A 514 22.03 98.33 226.69
CA ALA A 514 22.22 97.81 228.05
C ALA A 514 23.28 98.58 228.87
N SER A 515 24.31 99.14 228.21
CA SER A 515 25.32 99.99 228.87
C SER A 515 24.72 101.32 229.35
N VAL A 516 23.89 101.97 228.51
CA VAL A 516 23.24 103.25 228.85
C VAL A 516 22.17 103.05 229.92
N GLU A 517 21.41 101.95 229.89
CA GLU A 517 20.46 101.61 230.96
C GLU A 517 21.17 101.37 232.31
N SER A 518 22.36 100.77 232.30
CA SER A 518 23.18 100.56 233.50
C SER A 518 23.68 101.87 234.13
N GLU A 519 24.11 102.84 233.30
CA GLU A 519 24.47 104.18 233.76
C GLU A 519 23.26 104.93 234.35
N GLN A 520 22.10 104.82 233.72
CA GLN A 520 20.85 105.43 234.19
C GLN A 520 20.37 104.85 235.55
N ILE A 521 20.52 103.54 235.76
CA ILE A 521 20.23 102.89 237.05
C ILE A 521 21.19 103.37 238.14
N THR A 522 22.47 103.54 237.82
CA THR A 522 23.49 104.00 238.76
C THR A 522 23.20 105.42 239.27
N ALA A 523 22.81 106.33 238.37
CA ALA A 523 22.41 107.70 238.74
C ALA A 523 21.21 107.73 239.71
N ASN A 524 20.17 106.93 239.43
CA ASN A 524 18.97 106.86 240.26
C ASN A 524 19.25 106.32 241.68
N LEU A 525 20.23 105.41 241.84
CA LEU A 525 20.61 104.85 243.14
C LEU A 525 21.34 105.86 244.04
N GLU A 526 22.18 106.74 243.48
CA GLU A 526 22.79 107.81 244.29
C GLU A 526 21.76 108.83 244.80
N GLU A 527 20.76 109.16 243.98
CA GLU A 527 19.72 110.12 244.35
C GLU A 527 18.82 109.59 245.48
N ALA A 528 18.51 108.28 245.45
CA ALA A 528 17.87 107.58 246.57
C ALA A 528 18.71 107.63 247.87
N HIS A 529 20.05 107.53 247.76
CA HIS A 529 20.96 107.63 248.91
C HIS A 529 21.00 109.05 249.51
N ARG A 530 20.93 110.10 248.68
CA ARG A 530 20.80 111.49 249.13
C ARG A 530 19.48 111.71 249.88
N TRP A 531 18.38 111.11 249.43
CA TRP A 531 17.07 111.19 250.07
C TRP A 531 16.99 110.49 251.44
N PHE A 532 17.51 109.26 251.54
CA PHE A 532 17.29 108.43 252.73
C PHE A 532 17.92 109.00 254.02
N LYS A 533 19.09 109.63 253.93
CA LYS A 533 19.81 110.10 255.13
C LYS A 533 19.14 111.30 255.80
N CYS A 534 18.70 112.27 255.00
CA CYS A 534 17.98 113.48 255.45
C CYS A 534 16.65 113.16 256.18
N ARG A 535 16.10 111.94 255.99
CA ARG A 535 14.90 111.47 256.69
C ARG A 535 15.19 110.82 258.05
N PHE A 536 16.40 110.29 258.26
CA PHE A 536 16.76 109.54 259.47
C PHE A 536 17.02 110.47 260.66
N ASP A 537 17.50 111.69 260.41
CA ASP A 537 17.78 112.72 261.42
C ASP A 537 16.52 113.17 262.21
N GLY A 538 15.31 112.77 261.78
CA GLY A 538 14.05 113.35 262.26
C GLY A 538 13.06 112.42 263.01
N LEU A 539 13.40 111.18 263.38
CA LEU A 539 12.39 110.25 263.96
C LEU A 539 12.78 109.44 265.22
N GLN A 540 14.05 109.24 265.56
CA GLN A 540 14.43 108.37 266.70
C GLN A 540 14.77 109.11 268.01
N LEU A 541 14.40 110.40 268.15
CA LEU A 541 14.57 111.13 269.42
C LEU A 541 13.40 110.95 270.40
N GLU A 542 12.14 110.80 269.92
CA GLU A 542 10.97 111.14 270.75
C GLU A 542 10.00 110.00 271.15
N LEU A 543 10.22 108.74 270.74
CA LEU A 543 9.56 107.60 271.42
C LEU A 543 10.53 106.88 272.37
N THR A 544 10.73 107.49 273.54
CA THR A 544 11.61 106.97 274.59
C THR A 544 10.91 105.96 275.53
N LYS A 545 11.71 105.24 276.32
CA LYS A 545 11.32 104.45 277.52
C LYS A 545 10.43 103.20 277.30
N ASN A 546 11.06 102.07 276.92
CA ASN A 546 11.40 100.95 277.83
C ASN A 546 11.62 99.62 277.06
N ARG A 547 12.57 98.74 277.40
CA ARG A 547 13.85 98.91 278.13
C ARG A 547 14.73 97.66 277.95
N LEU A 548 16.04 97.86 277.72
CA LEU A 548 17.17 96.93 277.98
C LEU A 548 17.31 95.59 277.21
N GLN A 549 18.56 95.37 276.74
CA GLN A 549 19.21 94.10 276.34
C GLN A 549 18.68 93.40 275.07
N ARG A 550 19.49 92.73 274.23
CA ARG A 550 20.96 92.47 274.18
C ARG A 550 21.33 92.34 272.67
N LEU A 551 22.39 92.94 272.12
CA LEU A 551 23.84 92.66 272.26
C LEU A 551 24.26 91.19 272.08
N PRO A 552 25.40 90.89 271.41
CA PRO A 552 26.14 91.65 270.39
C PRO A 552 26.65 90.69 269.27
N ARG A 553 27.94 90.77 268.88
CA ARG A 553 28.70 89.91 267.94
C ARG A 553 28.49 90.30 266.47
N GLU A 554 29.40 90.96 265.75
CA GLU A 554 30.87 91.13 265.89
C GLU A 554 31.68 89.82 265.84
N ASP A 555 32.02 89.37 264.63
CA ASP A 555 33.40 89.32 264.09
C ASP A 555 33.33 88.81 262.62
N ARG A 556 34.17 89.26 261.66
CA ARG A 556 35.56 88.78 261.37
C ARG A 556 35.67 87.25 261.40
N TRP A 557 36.15 86.55 260.36
CA TRP A 557 37.08 86.89 259.27
C TRP A 557 36.58 86.23 257.96
N ARG A 558 36.61 86.90 256.79
CA ARG A 558 37.70 87.01 255.78
C ARG A 558 37.89 85.74 254.93
N GLU A 559 37.87 85.98 253.61
CA GLU A 559 38.35 85.08 252.54
C GLU A 559 37.50 83.83 252.26
N GLU A 560 37.81 83.25 251.10
CA GLU A 560 37.41 81.93 250.61
C GLU A 560 35.93 81.63 250.30
N GLN A 561 35.78 80.91 249.18
CA GLN A 561 34.87 79.79 248.95
C GLN A 561 33.33 80.08 248.81
N ASP A 562 32.60 79.46 247.87
CA ASP A 562 33.06 78.46 246.90
C ASP A 562 32.19 78.27 245.63
N GLN A 563 32.65 77.35 244.79
CA GLN A 563 31.92 76.18 244.24
C GLN A 563 30.39 76.08 244.55
N ASP A 564 29.56 75.50 243.67
CA ASP A 564 29.86 74.15 243.17
C ASP A 564 29.26 73.69 241.83
N LYS A 565 29.94 72.64 241.31
CA LYS A 565 29.55 71.55 240.41
C LYS A 565 28.02 71.32 240.34
N ARG A 566 27.46 70.78 239.24
CA ARG A 566 27.75 69.45 238.65
C ARG A 566 27.46 69.46 237.14
N HIS A 567 28.29 68.86 236.29
CA HIS A 567 28.49 67.41 236.13
C HIS A 567 27.18 66.65 235.88
N ASP A 568 26.84 66.52 234.60
CA ASP A 568 27.20 65.29 233.90
C ASP A 568 28.07 65.69 232.68
N GLY A 569 28.75 64.79 231.97
CA GLY A 569 28.81 63.35 232.14
C GLY A 569 29.60 62.70 230.99
N MET A 570 30.25 61.57 231.28
CA MET A 570 30.97 60.70 230.32
C MET A 570 30.18 60.47 229.02
N SER A 571 30.80 60.43 227.83
CA SER A 571 31.97 59.63 227.42
C SER A 571 32.74 60.32 226.26
N SER A 572 33.99 59.99 225.88
CA SER A 572 34.93 58.92 226.30
C SER A 572 36.38 59.41 226.04
N GLN A 573 37.45 58.83 226.60
CA GLN A 573 38.23 57.68 226.06
C GLN A 573 38.40 57.65 224.51
N SER A 574 39.54 57.24 223.95
CA SER A 574 40.87 56.97 224.50
C SER A 574 41.92 56.94 223.37
N ALA A 575 43.18 56.71 223.73
CA ALA A 575 44.17 56.21 222.79
C ALA A 575 43.83 54.79 222.27
N LEU A 576 44.25 54.54 221.02
CA LEU A 576 44.65 53.24 220.42
C LEU A 576 43.66 52.06 220.34
N HIS A 577 43.94 51.19 219.35
CA HIS A 577 43.34 49.87 219.07
C HIS A 577 41.88 49.89 218.56
N ARG A 578 41.39 48.88 217.81
CA ARG A 578 41.94 48.01 216.73
C ARG A 578 40.76 47.10 216.34
N TRP A 579 40.66 46.72 215.05
CA TRP A 579 39.94 45.50 214.62
C TRP A 579 38.41 45.48 214.84
N GLU A 580 37.60 44.64 214.18
CA GLU A 580 37.67 43.97 212.86
C GLU A 580 36.29 43.31 212.58
N ASN A 581 35.96 43.04 211.30
CA ASN A 581 35.06 41.93 210.88
C ASN A 581 33.53 42.09 211.19
N LYS A 582 32.59 41.39 210.52
CA LYS A 582 32.68 40.36 209.45
C LYS A 582 31.41 40.28 208.57
N GLN A 583 31.48 39.48 207.49
CA GLN A 583 30.40 39.06 206.56
C GLN A 583 29.88 40.19 205.63
N ASN A 584 29.57 40.02 204.33
CA ASN A 584 29.73 38.95 203.32
C ASN A 584 29.28 39.56 201.94
N LEU A 585 29.68 39.23 200.70
CA LEU A 585 30.54 38.31 199.92
C LEU A 585 30.93 39.08 198.61
N ARG A 586 31.86 38.77 197.68
CA ARG A 586 33.01 37.85 197.45
C ARG A 586 33.88 38.59 196.39
N LEU A 587 35.19 38.76 196.51
CA LEU A 587 36.29 37.80 196.25
C LEU A 587 36.47 37.32 194.79
N VAL A 588 37.51 37.88 194.11
CA VAL A 588 38.71 37.16 193.56
C VAL A 588 38.57 36.30 192.26
N PRO A 589 39.58 36.14 191.35
CA PRO A 589 40.78 36.98 191.03
C PRO A 589 41.42 36.86 189.56
N LYS A 590 42.60 37.50 189.37
CA LYS A 590 43.83 37.05 188.58
C LYS A 590 43.92 37.00 187.03
N LYS A 591 45.08 37.52 186.56
CA LYS A 591 46.03 37.02 185.49
C LYS A 591 45.76 37.23 183.98
N CYS A 592 46.88 37.35 183.23
CA CYS A 592 47.09 37.25 181.76
C CYS A 592 47.21 35.77 181.31
N PRO A 593 47.49 35.37 180.02
CA PRO A 593 47.81 36.11 178.77
C PRO A 593 46.60 36.12 177.78
N SER A 594 46.61 36.17 176.43
CA SER A 594 47.58 36.13 175.29
C SER A 594 47.01 37.03 174.15
N GLU A 595 47.71 37.54 173.11
CA GLU A 595 48.74 37.03 172.16
C GLU A 595 48.17 36.23 170.95
N LEU A 596 48.24 36.83 169.76
CA LEU A 596 48.49 36.34 168.37
C LEU A 596 47.99 37.45 167.38
N GLU A 597 48.72 37.90 166.35
CA GLU A 597 49.04 37.27 165.04
C GLU A 597 47.80 36.95 164.18
N ARG A 598 47.78 36.99 162.84
CA ARG A 598 48.68 37.39 161.72
C ARG A 598 47.71 37.55 160.50
N LYS A 599 47.97 38.22 159.37
CA LYS A 599 49.19 38.77 158.75
C LYS A 599 48.79 39.89 157.79
#